data_AF-R0CRW7-F1
#
_entry.id   AF-R0CRW7-F1
#
_cell.length_a   1.000
_cell.length_b   1.000
_cell.length_c   1.000
_cell.angle_alpha   90.00
_cell.angle_beta   90.00
_cell.angle_gamma   90.00
#
_symmetry.space_group_name_H-M   'P 1'
#
loop_
_entity.id
_entity.type
_entity.pdbx_description
1 polymer ?
#
loop_
_entity_poly.entity_id
_entity_poly.type
_entity_poly.pdbx_seq_one_letter_code
_entity_poly.pdbx_strand_id
1 'polypeptide(L)' 'MYEKYLEQLAEAGKIRNLKERSINCYKNYVSYFLKYQDKNPEELTCQDVRNFLLAKKRKG' A
#
# COMPACT_ATOMS: atom_id res chain seq x y z
N MET A 1 -7.01 -11.56 2.16
CA MET A 1 -6.41 -10.98 3.40
C MET A 1 -6.37 -9.46 3.35
N TYR A 2 -5.77 -8.84 2.32
CA TYR A 2 -5.56 -7.37 2.28
C TYR A 2 -6.77 -6.52 1.83
N GLU A 3 -7.85 -7.14 1.37
CA GLU A 3 -8.99 -6.47 0.73
C GLU A 3 -9.66 -5.42 1.63
N LYS A 4 -9.91 -5.79 2.89
CA LYS A 4 -10.41 -4.87 3.94
C LYS A 4 -9.58 -3.58 4.05
N TYR A 5 -8.25 -3.69 4.04
CA TYR A 5 -7.36 -2.52 4.16
C TYR A 5 -7.36 -1.67 2.88
N LEU A 6 -7.51 -2.29 1.71
CA LEU A 6 -7.61 -1.57 0.44
C LEU A 6 -8.96 -0.85 0.27
N GLU A 7 -10.03 -1.40 0.85
CA GLU A 7 -11.34 -0.74 0.93
C GLU A 7 -11.31 0.47 1.86
N GLN A 8 -10.73 0.33 3.06
CA GLN A 8 -10.53 1.45 3.98
C GLN A 8 -9.72 2.59 3.34
N LEU A 9 -8.67 2.24 2.58
CA LEU A 9 -7.89 3.23 1.82
C LEU A 9 -8.76 3.93 0.77
N ALA A 10 -9.61 3.18 0.07
CA ALA A 10 -10.49 3.75 -0.95
C ALA A 10 -11.53 4.69 -0.36
N GLU A 11 -12.14 4.30 0.77
CA GLU A 11 -13.12 5.10 1.50
C GLU A 11 -12.49 6.38 2.05
N ALA A 12 -11.33 6.29 2.70
CA ALA A 12 -10.57 7.45 3.16
C ALA A 12 -10.19 8.39 2.01
N GLY A 13 -9.86 7.82 0.83
CA GLY A 13 -9.59 8.60 -0.37
C GLY A 13 -10.82 9.36 -0.89
N LYS A 14 -12.00 8.73 -0.88
CA LYS A 14 -13.28 9.36 -1.26
C LYS A 14 -13.65 10.49 -0.30
N ILE A 15 -13.54 10.27 1.01
CA ILE A 15 -13.81 11.31 2.05
C ILE A 15 -12.93 12.54 1.85
N ARG A 16 -11.68 12.35 1.39
CA ARG A 16 -10.73 13.42 1.08
C ARG A 16 -10.91 14.04 -0.31
N ASN A 17 -11.98 13.68 -1.03
CA ASN A 17 -12.26 14.12 -2.40
C ASN A 17 -11.09 13.86 -3.38
N LEU A 18 -10.38 12.74 -3.21
CA LEU A 18 -9.36 12.33 -4.17
C LEU A 18 -10.03 11.82 -5.45
N LYS A 19 -9.41 12.13 -6.59
CA LYS A 19 -9.83 11.56 -7.87
C LYS A 19 -9.71 10.03 -7.82
N GLU A 20 -10.66 9.35 -8.47
CA GLU A 20 -10.69 7.89 -8.55
C GLU A 20 -9.38 7.30 -9.07
N ARG A 21 -8.77 7.94 -10.09
CA ARG A 21 -7.44 7.57 -10.59
C ARG A 21 -6.38 7.53 -9.49
N SER A 22 -6.36 8.53 -8.60
CA SER A 22 -5.38 8.60 -7.51
C SER A 22 -5.62 7.49 -6.49
N ILE A 23 -6.88 7.22 -6.15
CA ILE A 23 -7.28 6.13 -5.26
C ILE A 23 -6.84 4.78 -5.84
N ASN A 24 -7.09 4.55 -7.14
CA ASN A 24 -6.67 3.33 -7.83
C ASN A 24 -5.15 3.18 -7.86
N CYS A 25 -4.41 4.26 -8.12
CA CYS A 25 -2.94 4.24 -8.01
C CYS A 25 -2.47 3.86 -6.61
N TYR A 26 -3.06 4.42 -5.56
CA TYR A 26 -2.72 4.06 -4.18
C TYR A 26 -3.05 2.61 -3.84
N LYS A 27 -4.23 2.11 -4.24
CA LYS A 27 -4.59 0.69 -4.08
C LYS A 27 -3.56 -0.21 -4.74
N ASN A 28 -3.12 0.12 -5.95
CA ASN A 28 -2.13 -0.67 -6.68
C ASN A 28 -0.77 -0.69 -5.97
N TYR A 29 -0.26 0.48 -5.53
CA TYR A 29 1.01 0.55 -4.83
C TYR A 29 0.98 -0.18 -3.48
N VAL A 30 -0.07 0.04 -2.70
CA VAL A 30 -0.23 -0.61 -1.39
C VAL A 30 -0.43 -2.12 -1.55
N SER A 31 -1.26 -2.56 -2.51
CA SER A 31 -1.43 -3.99 -2.81
C SER A 31 -0.11 -4.65 -3.18
N TYR A 32 0.70 -3.99 -4.01
CA TYR A 32 2.02 -4.48 -4.39
C TYR A 32 2.97 -4.58 -3.19
N PHE A 33 3.00 -3.55 -2.34
CA PHE A 33 3.82 -3.56 -1.12
C PHE A 33 3.41 -4.67 -0.16
N LEU A 34 2.11 -4.82 0.10
CA LEU A 34 1.58 -5.86 1.01
C LEU A 34 1.89 -7.27 0.50
N LYS A 35 1.72 -7.51 -0.81
CA LYS A 35 2.12 -8.77 -1.46
C LYS A 35 3.62 -9.03 -1.39
N TYR A 36 4.45 -7.98 -1.46
CA TYR A 36 5.90 -8.11 -1.35
C TYR A 36 6.35 -8.47 0.07
N GLN A 37 5.71 -7.90 1.08
CA GLN A 37 6.05 -8.19 2.48
C GLN A 37 5.54 -9.56 2.91
N ASP A 38 4.36 -9.97 2.43
CA ASP A 38 3.69 -11.22 2.80
C ASP A 38 3.53 -11.39 4.32
N LYS A 39 3.08 -10.31 4.97
CA LYS A 39 2.88 -10.22 6.42
C LYS A 39 1.49 -9.69 6.74
N ASN A 40 1.01 -9.96 7.95
CA ASN A 40 -0.18 -9.30 8.46
C ASN A 40 0.04 -7.77 8.51
N PRO A 41 -0.87 -6.92 7.99
CA PRO A 41 -0.68 -5.48 8.00
C PRO A 41 -0.49 -4.85 9.38
N GLU A 42 -1.01 -5.50 10.43
CA GLU A 42 -0.86 -5.07 11.83
C GLU A 42 0.55 -5.30 12.38
N GLU A 43 1.34 -6.16 11.75
CA GLU A 43 2.72 -6.47 12.13
C GLU A 43 3.76 -5.70 11.29
N LEU A 44 3.30 -4.86 10.36
CA LEU A 44 4.17 -4.07 9.51
C LEU A 44 4.92 -3.01 10.32
N THR A 45 6.22 -2.92 10.05
CA THR A 45 7.10 -1.95 10.71
C THR A 45 7.64 -0.92 9.71
N CYS A 46 8.13 0.20 10.21
CA CYS A 46 8.87 1.18 9.39
C CYS A 46 10.09 0.58 8.70
N GLN A 47 10.69 -0.48 9.28
CA GLN A 47 11.85 -1.15 8.70
C GLN A 47 11.46 -1.97 7.46
N ASP A 48 10.27 -2.56 7.42
CA ASP A 48 9.73 -3.26 6.25
C ASP A 48 9.55 -2.32 5.05
N VAL A 49 9.01 -1.13 5.31
CA VAL A 49 8.88 -0.05 4.31
C VAL A 49 10.25 0.38 3.80
N ARG A 50 11.21 0.61 4.70
CA ARG A 50 12.58 0.99 4.32
C ARG A 50 13.24 -0.08 3.44
N ASN A 51 13.14 -1.35 3.84
CA ASN A 51 13.70 -2.47 3.09
C ASN A 51 13.09 -2.58 1.69
N PHE A 52 11.77 -2.41 1.58
CA PHE A 52 11.05 -2.39 0.31
C PHE A 52 11.54 -1.27 -0.61
N LEU A 53 11.65 -0.04 -0.10
CA LEU A 53 12.11 1.10 -0.89
C LEU A 53 13.56 0.93 -1.35
N LEU A 54 14.43 0.40 -0.49
CA LEU A 54 15.82 0.08 -0.86
C LEU A 54 15.90 -1.01 -1.93
N ALA A 55 15.09 -2.07 -1.82
CA ALA A 55 14.99 -3.11 -2.84
C ALA A 55 14.50 -2.56 -4.18
N LYS A 56 13.50 -1.66 -4.17
CA LYS A 56 13.03 -0.97 -5.38
C LYS A 56 14.11 -0.09 -6.01
N LYS A 57 14.86 0.66 -5.20
CA LYS A 57 15.98 1.50 -5.69
C LYS A 57 17.08 0.68 -6.36
N ARG A 58 17.41 -0.50 -5.82
CA ARG A 58 18.44 -1.39 -6.39
C ARG A 58 18.01 -2.09 -7.68
N LYS A 59 16.70 -2.24 -7.90
CA LYS A 59 16.12 -2.83 -9.12
C LYS A 59 15.89 -1.79 -10.23
N GLY A 60 16.23 -0.53 -9.99
CA GLY A 60 16.13 0.58 -10.94
C GLY A 60 17.43 0.80 -11.68
#